data_AF-A0A4Q4PX80-F1
#
_entry.id   AF-A0A4Q4PX80-F1
#
_cell.length_a   1.000
_cell.length_b   1.000
_cell.length_c   1.000
_cell.angle_alpha   90.00
_cell.angle_beta   90.00
_cell.angle_gamma   90.00
#
_symmetry.space_group_name_H-M   'P 1'
#
loop_
_entity.id
_entity.type
_entity.pdbx_description
1 polymer ?
#
loop_
_entity_poly.entity_id
_entity_poly.type
_entity_poly.pdbx_seq_one_letter_code
_entity_poly.pdbx_strand_id
1 'polypeptide(L)'
;MRYILATALLLQASMSLEQGNNVPAIVAPGRADRMFEKRAGKDFGTQKISCVDGEGACNNACYYINCVAPYANIPNSNRVVYIGPNGNNGENQKNREASGCSAGGFSPCGEFPFSQKFSDKTAGLGEYQCDEWPPALSQQFPFGDPNRLAPNSLRYMPSGENGSIGGKLGAIVKNQFMVRDDFFDVEFDITGADQSKLKFCQPNPNPGGVCGSDGMQFELFEKKIPTGKLTSYYNRAGDDNKYKLSNTVYAELYQCSVAFTRDGDATIKDVTLSDWENKDTTPAGCNLANDGDTCDLQGLPNDLQVKRTGSFGSKLEFEYAPGQDGVNVNFFDWDSDMEGNGRGPWTDPDTDPNRQPLRFCKVVDGSAPNTQNFECWFPCYKNADGK
;
A
#
# COMPACT_ATOMS: atom_id res chain seq x y z
N MET A 1 35.12 -42.15 -59.42
CA MET A 1 35.96 -43.37 -59.48
C MET A 1 36.40 -43.68 -58.05
N ARG A 2 36.12 -44.91 -57.58
CA ARG A 2 36.86 -45.68 -56.56
C ARG A 2 37.06 -45.12 -55.13
N TYR A 3 36.43 -45.86 -54.21
CA TYR A 3 36.72 -46.15 -52.80
C TYR A 3 38.19 -46.05 -52.32
N ILE A 4 38.36 -45.80 -51.01
CA ILE A 4 39.06 -46.61 -49.95
C ILE A 4 39.39 -45.65 -48.76
N LEU A 5 38.72 -45.80 -47.60
CA LEU A 5 39.20 -46.40 -46.31
C LEU A 5 40.33 -45.58 -45.61
N ALA A 6 40.44 -45.43 -44.28
CA ALA A 6 39.70 -45.91 -43.12
C ALA A 6 40.23 -45.28 -41.80
N THR A 7 39.40 -45.33 -40.75
CA THR A 7 39.71 -45.55 -39.30
C THR A 7 40.45 -44.46 -38.50
N ALA A 8 40.08 -44.13 -37.24
CA ALA A 8 39.58 -44.98 -36.14
C ALA A 8 38.62 -44.22 -35.17
N LEU A 9 37.50 -44.84 -34.73
CA LEU A 9 37.17 -45.37 -33.38
C LEU A 9 37.35 -44.34 -32.23
N LEU A 10 36.47 -44.13 -31.24
CA LEU A 10 35.34 -44.77 -30.55
C LEU A 10 34.84 -43.65 -29.58
N LEU A 11 33.58 -43.43 -29.25
CA LEU A 11 32.73 -44.28 -28.44
C LEU A 11 31.32 -43.65 -28.40
N GLN A 12 30.32 -44.51 -28.39
CA GLN A 12 28.90 -44.22 -28.37
C GLN A 12 28.43 -43.65 -27.03
N ALA A 13 27.54 -42.64 -27.09
CA ALA A 13 26.29 -42.62 -26.34
C ALA A 13 25.28 -41.68 -27.05
N SER A 14 24.48 -42.28 -27.92
CA SER A 14 23.04 -42.07 -28.17
C SER A 14 22.30 -41.09 -27.22
N MET A 15 21.40 -40.17 -27.58
CA MET A 15 20.61 -39.81 -28.79
C MET A 15 20.28 -38.29 -28.68
N SER A 16 20.47 -37.45 -29.70
CA SER A 16 19.46 -37.05 -30.73
C SER A 16 18.06 -36.79 -30.17
N LEU A 17 17.62 -35.53 -30.00
CA LEU A 17 16.90 -34.70 -30.99
C LEU A 17 15.67 -35.41 -31.60
N GLU A 18 14.45 -35.07 -31.17
CA GLU A 18 13.58 -34.10 -31.87
C GLU A 18 12.15 -34.05 -31.26
N GLN A 19 11.65 -32.81 -31.16
CA GLN A 19 10.26 -32.37 -31.31
C GLN A 19 9.09 -33.24 -30.80
N GLY A 20 8.39 -32.70 -29.81
CA GLY A 20 6.99 -33.01 -29.54
C GLY A 20 6.40 -32.01 -28.57
N ASN A 21 5.55 -31.11 -29.08
CA ASN A 21 4.63 -30.30 -28.29
C ASN A 21 4.01 -31.13 -27.16
N ASN A 22 4.19 -30.69 -25.91
CA ASN A 22 3.28 -31.00 -24.82
C ASN A 22 3.23 -29.79 -23.88
N VAL A 23 2.37 -28.84 -24.23
CA VAL A 23 1.55 -28.16 -23.23
C VAL A 23 1.01 -29.26 -22.32
N PRO A 24 1.13 -29.19 -20.97
CA PRO A 24 0.35 -30.08 -20.15
C PRO A 24 -1.11 -29.69 -20.42
N ALA A 25 -1.78 -30.50 -21.25
CA ALA A 25 -3.21 -30.46 -21.37
C ALA A 25 -3.77 -30.46 -19.95
N ILE A 26 -4.69 -29.54 -19.67
CA ILE A 26 -5.54 -29.61 -18.49
C ILE A 26 -6.25 -30.96 -18.59
N VAL A 27 -5.69 -31.98 -17.92
CA VAL A 27 -6.30 -33.29 -17.87
C VAL A 27 -7.56 -33.10 -17.05
N ALA A 28 -8.72 -33.16 -17.71
CA ALA A 28 -10.00 -33.24 -17.02
C ALA A 28 -9.89 -34.35 -15.97
N PRO A 29 -10.29 -34.11 -14.71
CA PRO A 29 -9.98 -35.01 -13.61
C PRO A 29 -10.46 -36.42 -13.95
N GLY A 30 -9.50 -37.35 -14.01
CA GLY A 30 -9.75 -38.74 -14.28
C GLY A 30 -10.68 -39.32 -13.22
N ARG A 31 -11.43 -40.35 -13.59
CA ARG A 31 -12.45 -41.00 -12.74
C ARG A 31 -11.91 -41.48 -11.37
N ALA A 32 -10.58 -41.57 -11.20
CA ALA A 32 -9.89 -41.92 -9.97
C ALA A 32 -9.75 -40.75 -8.95
N ASP A 33 -9.70 -39.49 -9.39
CA ASP A 33 -9.65 -38.32 -8.50
C ASP A 33 -11.00 -38.02 -7.83
N ARG A 34 -12.07 -38.70 -8.27
CA ARG A 34 -13.41 -38.61 -7.65
C ARG A 34 -13.58 -39.55 -6.45
N MET A 35 -12.58 -40.34 -6.08
CA MET A 35 -12.68 -41.35 -5.03
C MET A 35 -11.96 -41.01 -3.72
N PHE A 36 -11.28 -39.87 -3.64
CA PHE A 36 -10.96 -39.29 -2.34
C PHE A 36 -12.09 -38.34 -1.97
N GLU A 37 -12.90 -38.70 -0.97
CA GLU A 37 -13.82 -37.73 -0.36
C GLU A 37 -13.01 -36.47 -0.04
N LYS A 38 -13.39 -35.34 -0.62
CA LYS A 38 -12.84 -34.05 -0.23
C LYS A 38 -13.11 -33.92 1.26
N ARG A 39 -12.06 -34.02 2.08
CA ARG A 39 -12.17 -33.88 3.55
C ARG A 39 -12.98 -32.62 3.82
N ALA A 40 -14.09 -32.75 4.55
CA ALA A 40 -14.79 -31.58 5.06
C ALA A 40 -13.85 -30.82 5.99
N GLY A 41 -13.73 -29.50 5.78
CA GLY A 41 -12.94 -28.63 6.63
C GLY A 41 -13.32 -28.80 8.10
N LYS A 42 -12.33 -28.98 8.98
CA LYS A 42 -12.57 -29.06 10.41
C LYS A 42 -12.78 -27.65 10.96
N ASP A 43 -13.87 -27.48 11.68
CA ASP A 43 -14.17 -26.29 12.47
C ASP A 43 -13.38 -26.35 13.79
N PHE A 44 -12.55 -25.33 14.04
CA PHE A 44 -11.83 -25.14 15.30
C PHE A 44 -12.52 -24.14 16.23
N GLY A 45 -13.75 -23.73 15.90
CA GLY A 45 -14.58 -22.84 16.69
C GLY A 45 -14.08 -21.40 16.68
N THR A 46 -14.59 -20.61 17.62
CA THR A 46 -14.21 -19.21 17.79
C THR A 46 -12.94 -19.09 18.64
N GLN A 47 -11.94 -18.39 18.09
CA GLN A 47 -10.67 -18.11 18.73
C GLN A 47 -10.67 -16.66 19.21
N LYS A 48 -10.52 -16.46 20.53
CA LYS A 48 -10.39 -15.12 21.11
C LYS A 48 -8.96 -14.63 20.95
N ILE A 49 -8.80 -13.49 20.30
CA ILE A 49 -7.50 -12.88 20.02
C ILE A 49 -7.42 -11.54 20.75
N SER A 50 -6.51 -11.42 21.72
CA SER A 50 -6.26 -10.17 22.41
C SER A 50 -5.67 -9.12 21.46
N CYS A 51 -6.20 -7.90 21.52
CA CYS A 51 -5.73 -6.74 20.75
C CYS A 51 -4.60 -5.98 21.42
N VAL A 52 -4.13 -6.40 22.60
CA VAL A 52 -2.95 -5.82 23.25
C VAL A 52 -1.74 -5.97 22.34
N ASP A 53 -1.01 -4.87 22.16
CA ASP A 53 0.16 -4.72 21.27
C ASP A 53 -0.17 -4.94 19.78
N GLY A 54 -1.44 -4.85 19.39
CA GLY A 54 -1.93 -5.19 18.06
C GLY A 54 -3.16 -4.37 17.65
N GLU A 55 -3.30 -3.18 18.22
CA GLU A 55 -4.50 -2.35 18.13
C GLU A 55 -4.86 -2.00 16.69
N GLY A 56 -3.89 -1.57 15.88
CA GLY A 56 -4.09 -1.20 14.48
C GLY A 56 -4.56 -2.37 13.61
N ALA A 57 -3.99 -3.56 13.81
CA ALA A 57 -4.37 -4.77 13.07
C ALA A 57 -5.75 -5.26 13.47
N CYS A 58 -6.07 -5.25 14.78
CA CYS A 58 -7.44 -5.49 15.25
C CYS A 58 -8.42 -4.49 14.64
N ASN A 59 -8.11 -3.19 14.69
CA ASN A 59 -8.98 -2.14 14.17
C ASN A 59 -9.23 -2.31 12.66
N ASN A 60 -8.22 -2.69 11.88
CA ASN A 60 -8.36 -3.00 10.46
C ASN A 60 -9.28 -4.20 10.22
N ALA A 61 -9.06 -5.30 10.95
CA ALA A 61 -9.91 -6.49 10.84
C ALA A 61 -11.37 -6.19 11.24
N CYS A 62 -11.58 -5.49 12.36
CA CYS A 62 -12.90 -5.06 12.79
C CYS A 62 -13.56 -4.11 11.79
N TYR A 63 -12.81 -3.24 11.12
CA TYR A 63 -13.34 -2.43 10.02
C TYR A 63 -13.89 -3.34 8.91
N TYR A 64 -13.15 -4.34 8.44
CA TYR A 64 -13.71 -5.26 7.44
C TYR A 64 -14.94 -5.99 7.96
N ILE A 65 -14.86 -6.57 9.16
CA ILE A 65 -15.91 -7.44 9.73
C ILE A 65 -17.20 -6.66 10.01
N ASN A 66 -17.10 -5.49 10.60
CA ASN A 66 -18.23 -4.70 11.09
C ASN A 66 -18.71 -3.65 10.09
N CYS A 67 -17.86 -3.28 9.12
CA CYS A 67 -18.15 -2.23 8.16
C CYS A 67 -18.22 -2.75 6.73
N VAL A 68 -17.15 -3.31 6.19
CA VAL A 68 -17.11 -3.66 4.76
C VAL A 68 -18.03 -4.84 4.44
N ALA A 69 -17.87 -5.94 5.17
CA ALA A 69 -18.57 -7.19 4.90
C ALA A 69 -20.10 -7.10 5.02
N PRO A 70 -20.69 -6.42 6.02
CA PRO A 70 -22.14 -6.29 6.11
C PRO A 70 -22.77 -5.59 4.90
N TYR A 71 -22.17 -4.52 4.36
CA TYR A 71 -22.70 -3.85 3.16
C TYR A 71 -22.57 -4.72 1.90
N ALA A 72 -21.54 -5.56 1.84
CA ALA A 72 -21.32 -6.50 0.75
C ALA A 72 -22.08 -7.83 0.92
N ASN A 73 -22.87 -7.98 1.99
CA ASN A 73 -23.58 -9.22 2.36
C ASN A 73 -22.65 -10.45 2.45
N ILE A 74 -21.42 -10.25 2.95
CA ILE A 74 -20.44 -11.33 3.11
C ILE A 74 -20.71 -12.07 4.42
N PRO A 75 -21.12 -13.35 4.39
CA PRO A 75 -21.31 -14.13 5.60
C PRO A 75 -19.94 -14.51 6.21
N ASN A 76 -19.91 -14.70 7.52
CA ASN A 76 -18.72 -15.19 8.25
C ASN A 76 -17.46 -14.37 7.96
N SER A 77 -17.57 -13.04 7.94
CA SER A 77 -16.45 -12.13 7.63
C SER A 77 -15.29 -12.17 8.63
N ASN A 78 -15.53 -12.74 9.81
CA ASN A 78 -14.54 -13.03 10.85
C ASN A 78 -13.93 -14.44 10.73
N ARG A 79 -14.31 -15.22 9.72
CA ARG A 79 -13.77 -16.57 9.49
C ARG A 79 -12.47 -16.54 8.74
N VAL A 80 -11.52 -17.32 9.23
CA VAL A 80 -10.29 -17.67 8.51
C VAL A 80 -10.43 -19.09 8.01
N VAL A 81 -10.45 -19.27 6.68
CA VAL A 81 -10.42 -20.59 6.04
C VAL A 81 -8.99 -20.85 5.58
N TYR A 82 -8.27 -21.76 6.22
CA TYR A 82 -6.83 -21.89 6.00
C TYR A 82 -6.48 -22.38 4.59
N ILE A 83 -5.50 -21.73 3.95
CA ILE A 83 -4.98 -22.12 2.62
C ILE A 83 -4.16 -23.41 2.64
N GLY A 84 -3.73 -23.86 3.82
CA GLY A 84 -2.89 -25.04 4.00
C GLY A 84 -1.41 -24.71 4.25
N PRO A 85 -0.60 -25.72 4.61
CA PRO A 85 0.80 -25.56 5.01
C PRO A 85 1.66 -24.90 3.93
N ASN A 86 2.72 -24.21 4.37
CA ASN A 86 3.72 -23.52 3.52
C ASN A 86 3.12 -22.53 2.50
N GLY A 87 1.96 -21.95 2.81
CA GLY A 87 1.31 -20.98 1.91
C GLY A 87 0.89 -21.57 0.57
N ASN A 88 0.74 -22.90 0.48
CA ASN A 88 0.26 -23.71 -0.64
C ASN A 88 0.58 -23.14 -2.04
N ASN A 89 1.67 -23.59 -2.67
CA ASN A 89 2.04 -23.20 -4.05
C ASN A 89 2.05 -21.66 -4.29
N GLY A 90 2.45 -20.89 -3.28
CA GLY A 90 2.52 -19.42 -3.33
C GLY A 90 1.18 -18.70 -3.21
N GLU A 91 0.10 -19.38 -2.82
CA GLU A 91 -1.23 -18.79 -2.59
C GLU A 91 -1.19 -17.66 -1.56
N ASN A 92 -0.35 -17.76 -0.52
CA ASN A 92 -0.18 -16.66 0.45
C ASN A 92 0.30 -15.36 -0.22
N GLN A 93 1.29 -15.46 -1.11
CA GLN A 93 1.81 -14.32 -1.86
C GLN A 93 0.77 -13.79 -2.84
N LYS A 94 0.05 -14.69 -3.53
CA LYS A 94 -1.06 -14.31 -4.44
C LYS A 94 -2.18 -13.59 -3.69
N ASN A 95 -2.47 -13.97 -2.43
CA ASN A 95 -3.44 -13.29 -1.59
C ASN A 95 -2.96 -11.87 -1.24
N ARG A 96 -1.68 -11.68 -0.89
CA ARG A 96 -1.10 -10.34 -0.68
C ARG A 96 -1.11 -9.47 -1.93
N GLU A 97 -0.92 -10.08 -3.10
CA GLU A 97 -1.04 -9.37 -4.38
C GLU A 97 -2.49 -9.05 -4.73
N ALA A 98 -3.43 -9.94 -4.41
CA ALA A 98 -4.86 -9.74 -4.65
C ALA A 98 -5.49 -8.73 -3.69
N SER A 99 -5.04 -8.69 -2.43
CA SER A 99 -5.46 -7.69 -1.45
C SER A 99 -4.97 -6.29 -1.85
N GLY A 100 -3.77 -6.22 -2.43
CA GLY A 100 -3.07 -4.98 -2.74
C GLY A 100 -2.00 -4.60 -1.73
N CYS A 101 -1.74 -5.40 -0.69
CA CYS A 101 -0.60 -5.15 0.21
C CYS A 101 0.77 -5.46 -0.41
N SER A 102 0.79 -6.19 -1.53
CA SER A 102 2.00 -6.40 -2.33
C SER A 102 1.75 -6.15 -3.82
N ALA A 103 2.76 -5.62 -4.51
CA ALA A 103 2.77 -5.41 -5.96
C ALA A 103 4.17 -5.74 -6.50
N GLY A 104 4.34 -6.91 -7.12
CA GLY A 104 5.64 -7.31 -7.70
C GLY A 104 6.80 -7.33 -6.68
N GLY A 105 6.52 -7.62 -5.41
CA GLY A 105 7.51 -7.59 -4.32
C GLY A 105 7.63 -6.27 -3.56
N PHE A 106 6.96 -5.21 -4.03
CA PHE A 106 6.83 -3.93 -3.32
C PHE A 106 5.56 -3.91 -2.46
N SER A 107 5.43 -2.94 -1.57
CA SER A 107 4.23 -2.69 -0.77
C SER A 107 3.84 -1.23 -0.91
N PRO A 108 2.54 -0.85 -0.98
CA PRO A 108 2.12 0.56 -1.00
C PRO A 108 2.68 1.33 0.21
N CYS A 109 2.81 0.63 1.33
CA CYS A 109 3.45 1.09 2.55
C CYS A 109 4.92 1.53 2.41
N GLY A 110 5.61 1.11 1.36
CA GLY A 110 6.97 1.52 1.04
C GLY A 110 7.10 2.35 -0.24
N GLU A 111 6.00 2.86 -0.79
CA GLU A 111 6.02 3.59 -2.07
C GLU A 111 5.22 4.90 -1.96
N PHE A 112 5.72 5.97 -2.59
CA PHE A 112 4.97 7.23 -2.64
C PHE A 112 3.83 7.15 -3.65
N PRO A 113 2.72 7.87 -3.41
CA PRO A 113 2.46 8.78 -2.29
C PRO A 113 1.84 8.08 -1.05
N PHE A 114 1.63 6.76 -1.11
CA PHE A 114 0.86 6.04 -0.10
C PHE A 114 1.59 6.01 1.25
N SER A 115 2.90 5.77 1.25
CA SER A 115 3.68 5.78 2.49
C SER A 115 3.62 7.14 3.19
N GLN A 116 3.64 8.25 2.44
CA GLN A 116 3.50 9.62 2.99
C GLN A 116 2.15 9.82 3.68
N LYS A 117 1.05 9.38 3.06
CA LYS A 117 -0.27 9.56 3.66
C LYS A 117 -0.40 8.82 4.99
N PHE A 118 0.10 7.60 5.04
CA PHE A 118 -0.28 6.67 6.11
C PHE A 118 0.81 6.49 7.19
N SER A 119 2.05 6.93 6.99
CA SER A 119 3.11 6.83 8.00
C SER A 119 2.94 7.89 9.08
N ASP A 120 3.31 7.55 10.32
CA ASP A 120 3.68 8.57 11.29
C ASP A 120 4.99 9.25 10.83
N LYS A 121 4.96 10.58 10.74
CA LYS A 121 6.09 11.41 10.30
C LYS A 121 7.28 11.37 11.25
N THR A 122 7.07 10.89 12.48
CA THR A 122 8.12 10.74 13.49
C THR A 122 8.74 9.35 13.53
N ALA A 123 8.12 8.37 12.87
CA ALA A 123 8.61 7.00 12.86
C ALA A 123 9.72 6.81 11.84
N GLY A 124 10.77 6.09 12.23
CA GLY A 124 11.91 5.83 11.37
C GLY A 124 11.56 4.96 10.14
N LEU A 125 12.44 5.02 9.14
CA LEU A 125 12.35 4.21 7.92
C LEU A 125 12.28 2.71 8.24
N GLY A 126 11.25 2.02 7.74
CA GLY A 126 11.14 0.55 7.79
C GLY A 126 10.38 -0.02 9.00
N GLU A 127 9.79 0.84 9.83
CA GLU A 127 9.07 0.38 11.03
C GLU A 127 7.63 -0.02 10.77
N TYR A 128 7.07 0.17 9.58
CA TYR A 128 5.65 -0.04 9.31
C TYR A 128 5.41 -1.06 8.18
N GLN A 129 4.23 -1.69 8.21
CA GLN A 129 3.80 -2.73 7.27
C GLN A 129 2.36 -2.55 6.83
N CYS A 130 2.06 -3.03 5.61
CA CYS A 130 0.69 -3.21 5.15
C CYS A 130 0.06 -4.40 5.86
N ASP A 131 -1.01 -4.13 6.59
CA ASP A 131 -1.94 -5.14 7.09
C ASP A 131 -3.14 -5.29 6.14
N GLU A 132 -3.71 -6.49 6.11
CA GLU A 132 -4.83 -6.84 5.25
C GLU A 132 -5.83 -7.72 5.98
N TRP A 133 -7.12 -7.43 5.81
CA TRP A 133 -8.20 -8.35 6.17
C TRP A 133 -9.17 -8.57 5.00
N PRO A 134 -9.55 -9.81 4.67
CA PRO A 134 -9.09 -11.09 5.25
C PRO A 134 -7.57 -11.31 5.10
N PRO A 135 -6.93 -12.03 6.03
CA PRO A 135 -5.47 -12.16 6.06
C PRO A 135 -4.97 -13.10 4.96
N ALA A 136 -3.74 -12.90 4.47
CA ALA A 136 -3.08 -13.71 3.42
C ALA A 136 -3.15 -15.23 3.63
N LEU A 137 -3.22 -15.69 4.89
CA LEU A 137 -3.28 -17.11 5.26
C LEU A 137 -4.69 -17.73 5.10
N SER A 138 -5.71 -16.90 4.88
CA SER A 138 -7.08 -17.32 4.57
C SER A 138 -7.27 -17.50 3.07
N GLN A 139 -8.15 -18.40 2.66
CA GLN A 139 -8.62 -18.54 1.28
C GLN A 139 -9.40 -17.28 0.89
N GLN A 140 -9.11 -16.77 -0.31
CA GLN A 140 -9.69 -15.53 -0.82
C GLN A 140 -9.88 -15.64 -2.32
N PHE A 141 -10.83 -14.88 -2.85
CA PHE A 141 -10.99 -14.76 -4.30
C PHE A 141 -9.91 -13.84 -4.89
N PRO A 142 -9.39 -14.14 -6.09
CA PRO A 142 -8.48 -13.25 -6.80
C PRO A 142 -9.07 -11.85 -7.02
N PHE A 143 -8.21 -10.87 -7.26
CA PHE A 143 -8.66 -9.55 -7.73
C PHE A 143 -9.41 -9.66 -9.05
N GLY A 144 -10.56 -8.99 -9.14
CA GLY A 144 -11.44 -9.00 -10.31
C GLY A 144 -12.32 -10.24 -10.46
N ASP A 145 -12.25 -11.23 -9.54
CA ASP A 145 -13.16 -12.36 -9.54
C ASP A 145 -14.60 -11.88 -9.24
N PRO A 146 -15.62 -12.28 -10.02
CA PRO A 146 -17.00 -11.84 -9.79
C PRO A 146 -17.58 -12.32 -8.44
N ASN A 147 -16.99 -13.34 -7.81
CA ASN A 147 -17.37 -13.80 -6.47
C ASN A 147 -16.65 -13.03 -5.36
N ARG A 148 -15.68 -12.16 -5.69
CA ARG A 148 -15.09 -11.25 -4.73
C ARG A 148 -16.05 -10.09 -4.48
N LEU A 149 -16.86 -10.23 -3.43
CA LEU A 149 -17.94 -9.29 -3.11
C LEU A 149 -17.44 -7.94 -2.54
N ALA A 150 -16.23 -7.89 -2.00
CA ALA A 150 -15.62 -6.68 -1.48
C ALA A 150 -14.08 -6.70 -1.63
N PRO A 151 -13.42 -5.52 -1.68
CA PRO A 151 -11.98 -5.43 -1.53
C PRO A 151 -11.56 -5.78 -0.10
N ASN A 152 -10.28 -6.12 0.09
CA ASN A 152 -9.72 -6.28 1.43
C ASN A 152 -9.65 -4.90 2.10
N SER A 153 -9.78 -4.86 3.42
CA SER A 153 -9.40 -3.67 4.17
C SER A 153 -7.88 -3.65 4.32
N LEU A 154 -7.24 -2.58 3.87
CA LEU A 154 -5.82 -2.37 4.03
C LEU A 154 -5.58 -1.25 5.05
N ARG A 155 -4.53 -1.41 5.84
CA ARG A 155 -4.06 -0.38 6.76
C ARG A 155 -2.55 -0.41 6.87
N TYR A 156 -1.93 0.77 6.92
CA TYR A 156 -0.52 0.91 7.26
C TYR A 156 -0.39 1.09 8.77
N MET A 157 0.52 0.35 9.39
CA MET A 157 0.72 0.40 10.84
C MET A 157 2.13 -0.05 11.22
N PRO A 158 2.58 0.23 12.45
CA PRO A 158 3.85 -0.31 12.95
C PRO A 158 3.93 -1.84 12.80
N SER A 159 5.10 -2.33 12.41
CA SER A 159 5.41 -3.75 12.21
C SER A 159 5.19 -4.57 13.47
N GLY A 160 5.38 -3.96 14.65
CA GLY A 160 5.07 -4.57 15.94
C GLY A 160 3.58 -4.91 16.08
N GLU A 161 2.71 -3.94 15.76
CA GLU A 161 1.25 -4.14 15.83
C GLU A 161 0.78 -5.20 14.82
N ASN A 162 1.25 -5.11 13.57
CA ASN A 162 0.92 -6.07 12.52
C ASN A 162 1.44 -7.49 12.85
N GLY A 163 2.70 -7.58 13.28
CA GLY A 163 3.37 -8.83 13.64
C GLY A 163 2.75 -9.51 14.87
N SER A 164 2.22 -8.75 15.82
CA SER A 164 1.52 -9.26 17.00
C SER A 164 0.29 -10.08 16.62
N ILE A 165 -0.60 -9.52 15.81
CA ILE A 165 -1.83 -10.22 15.37
C ILE A 165 -1.49 -11.34 14.37
N GLY A 166 -0.58 -11.10 13.42
CA GLY A 166 -0.11 -12.12 12.49
C GLY A 166 0.49 -13.34 13.20
N GLY A 167 1.27 -13.11 14.27
CA GLY A 167 1.84 -14.16 15.11
C GLY A 167 0.78 -14.96 15.86
N LYS A 168 -0.24 -14.29 16.43
CA LYS A 168 -1.37 -14.95 17.12
C LYS A 168 -2.18 -15.85 16.17
N LEU A 169 -2.49 -15.36 14.96
CA LEU A 169 -3.16 -16.15 13.91
C LEU A 169 -2.31 -17.35 13.47
N GLY A 170 -1.01 -17.14 13.24
CA GLY A 170 -0.08 -18.21 12.89
C GLY A 170 0.05 -19.28 13.99
N ALA A 171 0.01 -18.86 15.26
CA ALA A 171 0.05 -19.77 16.39
C ALA A 171 -1.20 -20.65 16.47
N ILE A 172 -2.40 -20.12 16.19
CA ILE A 172 -3.64 -20.92 16.12
C ILE A 172 -3.47 -22.05 15.10
N VAL A 173 -3.10 -21.70 13.86
CA VAL A 173 -2.89 -22.64 12.75
C VAL A 173 -1.89 -23.73 13.14
N LYS A 174 -0.75 -23.33 13.72
CA LYS A 174 0.33 -24.25 14.12
C LYS A 174 -0.10 -25.17 15.27
N ASN A 175 -0.68 -24.62 16.34
CA ASN A 175 -1.03 -25.37 17.54
C ASN A 175 -2.18 -26.35 17.29
N GLN A 176 -3.08 -26.03 16.37
CA GLN A 176 -4.21 -26.86 15.98
C GLN A 176 -3.87 -27.86 14.85
N PHE A 177 -2.66 -27.80 14.30
CA PHE A 177 -2.21 -28.60 13.15
C PHE A 177 -3.18 -28.51 11.97
N MET A 178 -3.66 -27.29 11.68
CA MET A 178 -4.63 -27.08 10.62
C MET A 178 -4.06 -27.46 9.25
N VAL A 179 -4.92 -28.01 8.40
CA VAL A 179 -4.63 -28.23 6.98
C VAL A 179 -5.56 -27.40 6.11
N ARG A 180 -5.38 -27.48 4.78
CA ARG A 180 -6.24 -26.77 3.85
C ARG A 180 -7.72 -27.05 4.12
N ASP A 181 -8.55 -26.03 3.96
CA ASP A 181 -10.01 -26.03 4.16
C ASP A 181 -10.46 -26.08 5.63
N ASP A 182 -9.56 -26.32 6.60
CA ASP A 182 -9.87 -26.12 8.01
C ASP A 182 -10.12 -24.64 8.32
N PHE A 183 -10.95 -24.35 9.30
CA PHE A 183 -11.33 -22.97 9.59
C PHE A 183 -11.54 -22.70 11.08
N PHE A 184 -11.47 -21.43 11.43
CA PHE A 184 -11.86 -20.89 12.73
C PHE A 184 -12.46 -19.50 12.55
N ASP A 185 -13.32 -19.11 13.49
CA ASP A 185 -13.85 -17.76 13.58
C ASP A 185 -13.01 -16.95 14.57
N VAL A 186 -12.84 -15.65 14.33
CA VAL A 186 -12.09 -14.76 15.22
C VAL A 186 -13.04 -13.88 16.03
N GLU A 187 -12.75 -13.74 17.33
CA GLU A 187 -13.32 -12.74 18.21
C GLU A 187 -12.18 -11.88 18.77
N PHE A 188 -12.21 -10.58 18.50
CA PHE A 188 -11.18 -9.65 18.96
C PHE A 188 -11.50 -9.15 20.37
N ASP A 189 -10.61 -9.43 21.32
CA ASP A 189 -10.71 -8.98 22.70
C ASP A 189 -9.94 -7.68 22.90
N ILE A 190 -10.68 -6.59 23.09
CA ILE A 190 -10.15 -5.23 23.31
C ILE A 190 -9.79 -4.93 24.77
N THR A 191 -9.99 -5.89 25.69
CA THR A 191 -9.69 -5.72 27.10
C THR A 191 -8.20 -5.49 27.30
N GLY A 192 -7.84 -4.36 27.93
CA GLY A 192 -6.44 -3.99 28.23
C GLY A 192 -5.68 -3.37 27.06
N ALA A 193 -6.27 -3.30 25.86
CA ALA A 193 -5.68 -2.62 24.71
C ALA A 193 -5.96 -1.11 24.72
N ASP A 194 -5.19 -0.32 23.95
CA ASP A 194 -5.49 1.10 23.76
C ASP A 194 -6.75 1.29 22.91
N GLN A 195 -7.87 1.46 23.61
CA GLN A 195 -9.19 1.58 22.99
C GLN A 195 -9.35 2.82 22.11
N SER A 196 -8.51 3.85 22.26
CA SER A 196 -8.54 5.04 21.41
C SER A 196 -8.16 4.71 19.95
N LYS A 197 -7.40 3.64 19.73
CA LYS A 197 -6.99 3.12 18.41
C LYS A 197 -7.98 2.12 17.80
N LEU A 198 -8.99 1.69 18.56
CA LEU A 198 -9.85 0.54 18.25
C LEU A 198 -11.28 0.93 17.85
N LYS A 199 -11.45 2.08 17.19
CA LYS A 199 -12.75 2.66 16.75
C LYS A 199 -13.72 1.62 16.21
N PHE A 200 -13.27 0.75 15.29
CA PHE A 200 -14.14 -0.20 14.60
C PHE A 200 -14.38 -1.51 15.36
N CYS A 201 -13.61 -1.77 16.41
CA CYS A 201 -13.84 -2.88 17.32
C CYS A 201 -14.77 -2.53 18.49
N GLN A 202 -15.12 -1.25 18.67
CA GLN A 202 -16.03 -0.82 19.73
C GLN A 202 -17.45 -1.37 19.52
N PRO A 203 -18.22 -1.60 20.60
CA PRO A 203 -19.64 -1.92 20.49
C PRO A 203 -20.38 -0.82 19.73
N ASN A 204 -21.07 -1.19 18.64
CA ASN A 204 -21.72 -0.25 17.73
C ASN A 204 -20.75 0.81 17.16
N PRO A 205 -19.78 0.40 16.32
CA PRO A 205 -18.79 1.33 15.76
C PRO A 205 -19.41 2.33 14.77
N ASN A 206 -20.71 2.21 14.51
CA ASN A 206 -21.45 2.94 13.50
C ASN A 206 -22.92 3.16 13.93
N PRO A 207 -23.17 4.08 14.87
CA PRO A 207 -24.52 4.34 15.37
C PRO A 207 -25.47 4.95 14.31
N GLY A 208 -24.98 5.30 13.11
CA GLY A 208 -25.74 5.94 12.03
C GLY A 208 -25.88 5.11 10.73
N GLY A 209 -25.40 3.87 10.71
CA GLY A 209 -25.67 2.94 9.61
C GLY A 209 -24.72 2.94 8.41
N VAL A 210 -23.74 3.87 8.29
CA VAL A 210 -22.58 3.78 7.36
C VAL A 210 -21.27 4.01 8.10
N CYS A 211 -20.37 3.02 8.11
CA CYS A 211 -19.08 3.21 8.78
C CYS A 211 -18.27 4.25 8.02
N GLY A 212 -18.03 5.40 8.66
CA GLY A 212 -17.11 6.39 8.14
C GLY A 212 -15.67 5.87 8.08
N SER A 213 -14.79 6.66 7.47
CA SER A 213 -13.35 6.43 7.52
C SER A 213 -12.75 6.93 8.84
N ASP A 214 -11.61 6.38 9.27
CA ASP A 214 -10.72 7.03 10.24
C ASP A 214 -9.52 7.73 9.59
N GLY A 215 -9.50 7.81 8.25
CA GLY A 215 -8.41 8.38 7.47
C GLY A 215 -7.26 7.42 7.16
N MET A 216 -7.25 6.22 7.76
CA MET A 216 -6.15 5.26 7.68
C MET A 216 -6.50 3.97 6.93
N GLN A 217 -7.80 3.67 6.70
CA GLN A 217 -8.20 2.55 5.85
C GLN A 217 -8.15 2.92 4.37
N PHE A 218 -7.59 2.01 3.59
CA PHE A 218 -7.57 2.11 2.14
C PHE A 218 -7.82 0.75 1.49
N GLU A 219 -8.10 0.77 0.19
CA GLU A 219 -8.38 -0.41 -0.60
C GLU A 219 -7.80 -0.30 -2.01
N LEU A 220 -7.35 -1.43 -2.54
CA LEU A 220 -7.03 -1.58 -3.96
C LEU A 220 -8.33 -1.63 -4.76
N PHE A 221 -8.53 -0.69 -5.68
CA PHE A 221 -9.74 -0.64 -6.51
C PHE A 221 -9.48 -0.90 -8.00
N GLU A 222 -8.24 -0.71 -8.48
CA GLU A 222 -7.86 -1.04 -9.85
C GLU A 222 -6.47 -1.69 -9.87
N LYS A 223 -6.34 -2.74 -10.67
CA LYS A 223 -5.09 -3.49 -10.88
C LYS A 223 -5.03 -3.97 -12.32
N LYS A 224 -4.09 -3.42 -13.11
CA LYS A 224 -3.96 -3.75 -14.53
C LYS A 224 -3.23 -5.05 -14.79
N ILE A 225 -2.23 -5.40 -13.97
CA ILE A 225 -1.42 -6.61 -14.14
C ILE A 225 -1.59 -7.58 -12.95
N PRO A 226 -1.55 -8.91 -13.16
CA PRO A 226 -1.84 -9.90 -12.11
C PRO A 226 -0.94 -9.85 -10.87
N THR A 227 0.34 -9.49 -11.01
CA THR A 227 1.28 -9.34 -9.88
C THR A 227 1.17 -7.98 -9.20
N GLY A 228 0.43 -7.06 -9.82
CA GLY A 228 0.42 -5.64 -9.49
C GLY A 228 1.72 -4.94 -9.89
N LYS A 229 1.64 -3.61 -9.95
CA LYS A 229 2.80 -2.73 -10.11
C LYS A 229 2.64 -1.55 -9.17
N LEU A 230 3.75 -1.09 -8.62
CA LEU A 230 3.82 0.17 -7.90
C LEU A 230 5.14 0.80 -8.31
N THR A 231 5.10 1.99 -8.89
CA THR A 231 6.28 2.81 -9.10
C THR A 231 6.21 4.03 -8.22
N SER A 232 7.36 4.62 -8.02
CA SER A 232 7.44 5.95 -7.47
C SER A 232 8.41 6.75 -8.37
N TYR A 233 7.96 7.78 -9.09
CA TYR A 233 6.62 8.36 -9.08
C TYR A 233 5.47 7.40 -9.39
N TYR A 234 4.34 7.66 -8.77
CA TYR A 234 3.12 6.90 -8.97
C TYR A 234 2.61 7.10 -10.40
N ASN A 235 2.68 6.05 -11.22
CA ASN A 235 2.33 6.12 -12.62
C ASN A 235 0.88 5.73 -12.84
N ARG A 236 -0.04 6.63 -12.47
CA ARG A 236 -1.48 6.40 -12.61
C ARG A 236 -1.93 6.05 -14.04
N ALA A 237 -1.36 6.72 -15.04
CA ALA A 237 -1.72 6.49 -16.44
C ALA A 237 -1.23 5.11 -16.93
N GLY A 238 -0.14 4.62 -16.35
CA GLY A 238 0.47 3.32 -16.61
C GLY A 238 -0.19 2.16 -15.87
N ASP A 239 0.62 1.17 -15.51
CA ASP A 239 0.15 -0.12 -14.99
C ASP A 239 0.12 -0.21 -13.46
N ASP A 240 0.33 0.91 -12.78
CA ASP A 240 0.34 0.94 -11.32
C ASP A 240 -1.02 0.58 -10.74
N ASN A 241 -0.97 -0.13 -9.63
CA ASN A 241 -2.11 -0.43 -8.79
C ASN A 241 -2.70 0.87 -8.26
N LYS A 242 -4.03 1.00 -8.30
CA LYS A 242 -4.72 2.20 -7.82
C LYS A 242 -5.43 1.94 -6.51
N TYR A 243 -5.19 2.83 -5.56
CA TYR A 243 -5.70 2.75 -4.20
C TYR A 243 -6.56 3.96 -3.88
N LYS A 244 -7.56 3.78 -3.03
CA LYS A 244 -8.41 4.87 -2.53
C LYS A 244 -8.67 4.69 -1.04
N LEU A 245 -9.02 5.78 -0.35
CA LEU A 245 -9.47 5.70 1.04
C LEU A 245 -10.84 5.01 1.10
N SER A 246 -10.96 4.02 1.97
CA SER A 246 -12.20 3.24 2.10
C SER A 246 -13.33 4.07 2.72
N ASN A 247 -14.56 3.88 2.23
CA ASN A 247 -15.77 4.62 2.63
C ASN A 247 -15.61 6.15 2.63
N THR A 248 -14.96 6.69 1.61
CA THR A 248 -14.83 8.13 1.39
C THR A 248 -15.37 8.54 0.01
N VAL A 249 -15.52 9.86 -0.21
CA VAL A 249 -15.95 10.43 -1.50
C VAL A 249 -14.83 10.52 -2.54
N TYR A 250 -13.60 10.14 -2.17
CA TYR A 250 -12.43 10.28 -3.03
C TYR A 250 -12.30 9.10 -3.97
N ALA A 251 -11.97 9.41 -5.22
CA ALA A 251 -11.84 8.39 -6.25
C ALA A 251 -10.57 7.54 -6.08
N GLU A 252 -9.47 8.16 -5.64
CA GLU A 252 -8.12 7.59 -5.64
C GLU A 252 -7.18 8.47 -4.78
N LEU A 253 -6.13 7.86 -4.24
CA LEU A 253 -4.95 8.55 -3.70
C LEU A 253 -4.02 8.90 -4.85
N TYR A 254 -3.81 10.19 -5.08
CA TYR A 254 -2.93 10.69 -6.13
C TYR A 254 -1.61 11.22 -5.59
N GLN A 255 -0.69 11.51 -6.50
CA GLN A 255 0.56 12.22 -6.23
C GLN A 255 0.53 13.55 -6.99
N CYS A 256 0.81 14.64 -6.28
CA CYS A 256 1.01 15.96 -6.86
C CYS A 256 2.46 16.41 -6.58
N SER A 257 2.90 17.48 -7.23
CA SER A 257 4.22 18.06 -7.00
C SER A 257 4.20 19.57 -6.94
N VAL A 258 5.21 20.11 -6.27
CA VAL A 258 5.52 21.54 -6.23
C VAL A 258 7.01 21.74 -6.52
N ALA A 259 7.32 22.67 -7.41
CA ALA A 259 8.67 23.15 -7.65
C ALA A 259 8.73 24.67 -7.53
N PHE A 260 9.76 25.21 -6.91
CA PHE A 260 9.98 26.66 -6.82
C PHE A 260 11.43 26.99 -6.49
N THR A 261 11.78 28.27 -6.66
CA THR A 261 13.05 28.83 -6.19
C THR A 261 12.82 29.67 -4.94
N ARG A 262 13.53 29.34 -3.86
CA ARG A 262 13.71 30.22 -2.71
C ARG A 262 14.87 31.18 -3.01
N ASP A 263 14.64 32.48 -2.90
CA ASP A 263 15.63 33.54 -3.12
C ASP A 263 15.82 34.34 -1.81
N GLY A 264 17.00 34.15 -1.21
CA GLY A 264 17.32 34.61 0.13
C GLY A 264 16.38 34.02 1.20
N ASP A 265 16.15 34.80 2.26
CA ASP A 265 15.38 34.31 3.40
C ASP A 265 13.88 34.22 3.11
N ALA A 266 13.35 35.13 2.29
CA ALA A 266 11.93 35.47 2.29
C ALA A 266 11.21 35.22 0.96
N THR A 267 11.90 35.14 -0.17
CA THR A 267 11.20 35.16 -1.46
C THR A 267 11.01 33.74 -1.99
N ILE A 268 9.76 33.38 -2.30
CA ILE A 268 9.40 32.20 -3.09
C ILE A 268 9.03 32.68 -4.49
N LYS A 269 9.66 32.15 -5.52
CA LYS A 269 9.42 32.53 -6.92
C LYS A 269 9.50 31.33 -7.86
N ASP A 270 9.17 31.54 -9.13
CA ASP A 270 9.25 30.52 -10.18
C ASP A 270 8.47 29.24 -9.84
N VAL A 271 7.29 29.42 -9.23
CA VAL A 271 6.47 28.33 -8.71
C VAL A 271 5.81 27.56 -9.86
N THR A 272 5.93 26.24 -9.82
CA THR A 272 5.21 25.29 -10.66
C THR A 272 4.52 24.27 -9.77
N LEU A 273 3.20 24.18 -9.88
CA LEU A 273 2.39 23.14 -9.25
C LEU A 273 1.97 22.15 -10.34
N SER A 274 2.29 20.88 -10.17
CA SER A 274 1.85 19.83 -11.10
C SER A 274 0.79 18.98 -10.40
N ASP A 275 -0.40 18.93 -11.00
CA ASP A 275 -1.44 18.04 -10.51
C ASP A 275 -1.18 16.58 -10.89
N TRP A 276 -2.06 15.69 -10.46
CA TRP A 276 -1.96 14.26 -10.72
C TRP A 276 -2.14 13.85 -12.19
N GLU A 277 -2.63 14.75 -13.05
CA GLU A 277 -2.68 14.58 -14.50
C GLU A 277 -1.37 15.04 -15.18
N ASN A 278 -0.38 15.47 -14.38
CA ASN A 278 0.82 16.18 -14.82
C ASN A 278 0.48 17.46 -15.59
N LYS A 279 -0.61 18.14 -15.18
CA LYS A 279 -0.94 19.45 -15.68
C LYS A 279 -0.32 20.50 -14.78
N ASP A 280 0.52 21.31 -15.39
CA ASP A 280 1.25 22.36 -14.68
C ASP A 280 0.42 23.63 -14.56
N THR A 281 0.50 24.25 -13.38
CA THR A 281 0.02 25.60 -13.12
C THR A 281 1.17 26.41 -12.52
N THR A 282 1.35 27.64 -12.99
CA THR A 282 2.42 28.54 -12.54
C THR A 282 1.82 29.73 -11.78
N PRO A 283 1.43 29.56 -10.50
CA PRO A 283 0.92 30.67 -9.72
C PRO A 283 2.01 31.72 -9.45
N ALA A 284 1.58 32.89 -9.01
CA ALA A 284 2.52 33.87 -8.48
C ALA A 284 3.23 33.30 -7.24
N GLY A 285 4.52 33.63 -7.12
CA GLY A 285 5.26 33.39 -5.89
C GLY A 285 4.80 34.29 -4.74
N CYS A 286 5.48 34.20 -3.61
CA CYS A 286 5.10 34.90 -2.39
C CYS A 286 6.31 35.40 -1.59
N ASN A 287 6.06 36.22 -0.58
CA ASN A 287 7.08 36.73 0.33
C ASN A 287 6.75 36.33 1.78
N LEU A 288 7.71 35.68 2.43
CA LEU A 288 7.68 35.18 3.80
C LEU A 288 8.73 35.94 4.62
N ALA A 289 8.42 37.18 5.00
CA ALA A 289 9.39 38.14 5.53
C ALA A 289 9.96 37.73 6.89
N ASN A 290 9.17 37.03 7.71
CA ASN A 290 9.51 36.61 9.06
C ASN A 290 9.40 35.10 9.22
N ASP A 291 10.10 34.56 10.22
CA ASP A 291 9.95 33.17 10.60
C ASP A 291 8.51 32.93 11.12
N GLY A 292 7.87 31.88 10.62
CA GLY A 292 6.46 31.58 10.88
C GLY A 292 5.49 32.16 9.86
N ASP A 293 5.92 33.05 8.97
CA ASP A 293 5.07 33.54 7.87
C ASP A 293 4.69 32.38 6.95
N THR A 294 3.45 32.42 6.46
CA THR A 294 2.89 31.44 5.52
C THR A 294 2.40 32.11 4.24
N CYS A 295 2.33 31.35 3.15
CA CYS A 295 1.66 31.78 1.94
C CYS A 295 0.99 30.58 1.24
N ASP A 296 -0.15 30.82 0.61
CA ASP A 296 -0.89 29.80 -0.12
C ASP A 296 -0.55 29.87 -1.61
N LEU A 297 -0.15 28.73 -2.18
CA LEU A 297 0.09 28.52 -3.59
C LEU A 297 -1.16 27.90 -4.23
N GLN A 298 -1.81 28.66 -5.10
CA GLN A 298 -3.06 28.26 -5.76
C GLN A 298 -2.80 27.53 -7.08
N GLY A 299 -3.69 26.61 -7.45
CA GLY A 299 -3.65 25.92 -8.76
C GLY A 299 -3.84 24.40 -8.68
N LEU A 300 -3.73 23.83 -7.48
CA LEU A 300 -4.14 22.46 -7.20
C LEU A 300 -5.62 22.41 -6.79
N PRO A 301 -6.25 21.22 -6.73
CA PRO A 301 -7.64 21.08 -6.29
C PRO A 301 -7.90 21.69 -4.90
N ASN A 302 -6.89 21.65 -4.02
CA ASN A 302 -6.88 22.34 -2.73
C ASN A 302 -5.59 23.14 -2.60
N ASP A 303 -5.62 24.19 -1.78
CA ASP A 303 -4.46 25.07 -1.59
C ASP A 303 -3.27 24.33 -0.96
N LEU A 304 -2.07 24.70 -1.39
CA LEU A 304 -0.81 24.29 -0.78
C LEU A 304 -0.22 25.48 -0.03
N GLN A 305 -0.14 25.39 1.30
CA GLN A 305 0.52 26.39 2.12
C GLN A 305 2.01 26.08 2.26
N VAL A 306 2.86 27.10 2.14
CA VAL A 306 4.29 27.05 2.43
C VAL A 306 4.58 27.95 3.63
N LYS A 307 5.40 27.47 4.56
CA LYS A 307 5.76 28.17 5.79
C LYS A 307 7.26 28.27 5.96
N ARG A 308 7.72 29.47 6.28
CA ARG A 308 9.13 29.72 6.60
C ARG A 308 9.43 29.32 8.04
N THR A 309 10.49 28.56 8.27
CA THR A 309 10.93 28.16 9.62
C THR A 309 12.23 28.82 10.08
N GLY A 310 12.88 29.63 9.24
CA GLY A 310 14.18 30.22 9.55
C GLY A 310 14.83 30.96 8.38
N SER A 311 16.11 31.31 8.54
CA SER A 311 16.95 31.92 7.51
C SER A 311 17.16 31.02 6.29
N PHE A 312 17.78 31.55 5.24
CA PHE A 312 18.24 30.79 4.08
C PHE A 312 19.00 29.53 4.51
N GLY A 313 18.73 28.41 3.84
CA GLY A 313 19.24 27.10 4.21
C GLY A 313 18.44 26.36 5.29
N SER A 314 17.50 27.02 5.99
CA SER A 314 16.56 26.32 6.86
C SER A 314 15.59 25.48 6.04
N LYS A 315 15.00 24.47 6.68
CA LYS A 315 13.84 23.78 6.13
C LYS A 315 12.66 24.73 5.89
N LEU A 316 11.72 24.25 5.09
CA LEU A 316 10.39 24.83 4.91
C LEU A 316 9.35 23.80 5.34
N GLU A 317 8.26 24.29 5.92
CA GLU A 317 7.08 23.48 6.25
C GLU A 317 6.01 23.68 5.17
N PHE A 318 5.23 22.65 4.91
CA PHE A 318 4.20 22.62 3.89
C PHE A 318 2.92 22.03 4.46
N GLU A 319 1.76 22.54 4.03
CA GLU A 319 0.46 21.94 4.33
C GLU A 319 -0.40 21.90 3.06
N TYR A 320 -0.79 20.71 2.61
CA TYR A 320 -1.78 20.54 1.56
C TYR A 320 -3.18 20.44 2.17
N ALA A 321 -4.14 21.19 1.61
CA ALA A 321 -5.50 21.32 2.12
C ALA A 321 -5.52 21.65 3.63
N PRO A 322 -4.92 22.79 4.05
CA PRO A 322 -4.73 23.13 5.46
C PRO A 322 -6.04 23.03 6.25
N GLY A 323 -5.98 22.42 7.44
CA GLY A 323 -7.17 22.08 8.22
C GLY A 323 -6.82 21.22 9.44
N GLN A 324 -7.83 20.70 10.13
CA GLN A 324 -7.60 19.78 11.26
C GLN A 324 -7.37 18.36 10.76
N ASP A 325 -6.27 17.76 11.22
CA ASP A 325 -5.96 16.34 11.02
C ASP A 325 -7.11 15.45 11.54
N GLY A 326 -7.39 14.37 10.84
CA GLY A 326 -8.53 13.48 11.10
C GLY A 326 -9.91 14.07 10.79
N VAL A 327 -10.02 15.35 10.42
CA VAL A 327 -11.27 16.00 9.98
C VAL A 327 -11.26 16.22 8.48
N ASN A 328 -10.20 16.84 7.95
CA ASN A 328 -9.98 16.96 6.52
C ASN A 328 -9.08 15.82 6.05
N VAL A 329 -9.63 14.82 5.37
CA VAL A 329 -8.78 13.70 4.91
C VAL A 329 -7.81 14.09 3.79
N ASN A 330 -8.00 15.25 3.15
CA ASN A 330 -7.03 15.84 2.23
C ASN A 330 -5.85 16.48 2.94
N PHE A 331 -5.98 16.77 4.24
CA PHE A 331 -4.92 17.39 5.02
C PHE A 331 -3.67 16.50 4.99
N PHE A 332 -2.56 17.13 4.66
CA PHE A 332 -1.24 16.54 4.75
C PHE A 332 -0.19 17.63 4.93
N ASP A 333 0.48 17.65 6.07
CA ASP A 333 1.64 18.50 6.30
C ASP A 333 2.96 17.73 6.24
N TRP A 334 4.03 18.39 5.85
CA TRP A 334 5.39 17.85 5.86
C TRP A 334 6.42 18.98 5.92
N ASP A 335 7.70 18.63 6.05
CA ASP A 335 8.78 19.60 5.90
C ASP A 335 9.83 19.12 4.88
N SER A 336 10.64 20.06 4.39
CA SER A 336 11.62 19.78 3.32
C SER A 336 12.76 18.84 3.72
N ASP A 337 12.97 18.62 5.01
CA ASP A 337 13.97 17.69 5.52
C ASP A 337 13.38 16.33 5.89
N MET A 338 12.05 16.19 5.86
CA MET A 338 11.35 14.96 6.22
C MET A 338 11.76 13.80 5.34
N GLU A 339 12.21 12.72 5.99
CA GLU A 339 12.61 11.48 5.36
C GLU A 339 11.44 10.50 5.31
N GLY A 340 11.41 9.65 4.29
CA GLY A 340 10.48 8.51 4.27
C GLY A 340 10.94 7.36 3.39
N ASN A 341 10.21 6.25 3.48
CA ASN A 341 10.61 4.96 2.92
C ASN A 341 10.16 4.75 1.46
N GLY A 342 9.55 5.76 0.83
CA GLY A 342 9.10 5.72 -0.56
C GLY A 342 10.21 6.03 -1.55
N ARG A 343 10.16 5.37 -2.71
CA ARG A 343 11.09 5.59 -3.84
C ARG A 343 10.67 6.77 -4.71
N GLY A 344 10.44 7.96 -4.17
CA GLY A 344 10.38 9.20 -4.97
C GLY A 344 11.53 9.36 -5.98
N PRO A 345 11.46 10.32 -6.88
CA PRO A 345 12.42 10.54 -8.00
C PRO A 345 13.83 10.89 -7.62
N TRP A 346 14.02 11.39 -6.40
CA TRP A 346 15.33 11.65 -5.79
C TRP A 346 15.78 10.51 -4.87
N THR A 347 14.97 9.45 -4.82
CA THR A 347 15.15 8.23 -4.04
C THR A 347 15.05 6.97 -4.92
N ASP A 348 14.78 7.14 -6.22
CA ASP A 348 14.90 6.09 -7.23
C ASP A 348 16.40 5.85 -7.45
N PRO A 349 16.91 4.64 -7.14
CA PRO A 349 18.32 4.32 -7.25
C PRO A 349 18.89 4.45 -8.67
N ASP A 350 18.05 4.48 -9.70
CA ASP A 350 18.48 4.52 -11.09
C ASP A 350 18.70 5.96 -11.61
N THR A 351 18.23 7.00 -10.90
CA THR A 351 18.26 8.40 -11.36
C THR A 351 19.25 9.31 -10.62
N ASP A 352 19.62 9.03 -9.36
CA ASP A 352 20.59 9.84 -8.61
C ASP A 352 21.50 8.99 -7.68
N PRO A 353 22.82 8.89 -7.94
CA PRO A 353 23.74 8.11 -7.12
C PRO A 353 24.02 8.69 -5.72
N ASN A 354 23.56 9.91 -5.41
CA ASN A 354 23.81 10.61 -4.13
C ASN A 354 22.59 10.64 -3.18
N ARG A 355 21.66 9.69 -3.35
CA ARG A 355 20.33 9.48 -2.72
C ARG A 355 20.21 9.45 -1.19
N GLN A 356 21.12 10.02 -0.42
CA GLN A 356 21.06 9.98 1.05
C GLN A 356 21.04 11.40 1.64
N PRO A 357 20.03 11.73 2.46
CA PRO A 357 18.88 10.90 2.89
C PRO A 357 17.69 10.89 1.91
N LEU A 358 16.75 9.94 2.09
CA LEU A 358 15.56 9.77 1.25
C LEU A 358 14.46 10.78 1.65
N ARG A 359 14.56 12.02 1.16
CA ARG A 359 13.65 13.12 1.51
C ARG A 359 12.43 13.24 0.60
N PHE A 360 11.34 13.78 1.12
CA PHE A 360 10.14 14.14 0.34
C PHE A 360 10.37 15.29 -0.64
N CYS A 361 11.37 16.12 -0.33
CA CYS A 361 11.78 17.25 -1.14
C CYS A 361 13.22 17.07 -1.59
N LYS A 362 13.46 17.29 -2.88
CA LYS A 362 14.77 17.62 -3.41
C LYS A 362 15.03 19.09 -3.15
N VAL A 363 16.16 19.39 -2.51
CA VAL A 363 16.62 20.75 -2.27
C VAL A 363 18.04 20.86 -2.80
N VAL A 364 18.26 21.70 -3.80
CA VAL A 364 19.58 21.92 -4.40
C VAL A 364 19.88 23.41 -4.53
N ASP A 365 21.16 23.76 -4.58
CA ASP A 365 21.56 25.14 -4.86
C ASP A 365 21.04 25.58 -6.23
N GLY A 366 20.51 26.80 -6.28
CA GLY A 366 20.07 27.40 -7.53
C GLY A 366 21.24 27.95 -8.35
N SER A 367 20.96 28.38 -9.58
CA SER A 367 21.98 28.91 -10.48
C SER A 367 22.55 30.27 -10.08
N ALA A 368 21.92 30.95 -9.12
CA ALA A 368 22.34 32.25 -8.60
C ALA A 368 22.75 32.17 -7.12
N PRO A 369 23.65 33.05 -6.63
CA PRO A 369 23.99 33.12 -5.22
C PRO A 369 22.75 33.32 -4.34
N ASN A 370 22.72 32.67 -3.18
CA ASN A 370 21.61 32.72 -2.22
C ASN A 370 20.26 32.25 -2.79
N THR A 371 20.28 31.29 -3.71
CA THR A 371 19.06 30.65 -4.21
C THR A 371 19.07 29.15 -3.95
N GLN A 372 17.90 28.58 -3.66
CA GLN A 372 17.67 27.13 -3.52
C GLN A 372 16.48 26.74 -4.39
N ASN A 373 16.62 25.66 -5.14
CA ASN A 373 15.53 25.06 -5.89
C ASN A 373 14.93 23.90 -5.07
N PHE A 374 13.63 23.97 -4.85
CA PHE A 374 12.84 22.95 -4.19
C PHE A 374 12.01 22.21 -5.23
N GLU A 375 11.93 20.89 -5.07
CA GLU A 375 11.06 20.02 -5.85
C GLU A 375 10.52 18.95 -4.88
N CYS A 376 9.24 19.02 -4.55
CA CYS A 376 8.60 18.15 -3.55
C CYS A 376 7.41 17.40 -4.14
N TRP A 377 7.16 16.20 -3.62
CA TRP A 377 5.99 15.39 -3.97
C TRP A 377 5.20 15.04 -2.72
N PHE A 378 3.88 14.99 -2.87
CA PHE A 378 2.97 14.77 -1.76
C PHE A 378 1.67 14.09 -2.22
N PRO A 379 0.98 13.38 -1.31
CA PRO A 379 -0.35 12.85 -1.57
C PRO A 379 -1.34 13.97 -1.83
N CYS A 380 -2.13 13.84 -2.88
CA CYS A 380 -3.26 14.72 -3.17
C CYS A 380 -4.50 13.92 -3.53
N TYR A 381 -5.65 14.58 -3.52
CA TYR A 381 -6.95 13.95 -3.64
C TYR A 381 -7.85 14.74 -4.57
N LYS A 382 -8.78 14.04 -5.20
CA LYS A 382 -9.90 14.62 -5.95
C LYS A 382 -11.18 13.94 -5.48
N ASN A 383 -12.12 14.74 -5.01
CA ASN A 383 -13.48 14.33 -4.73
C ASN A 383 -14.14 13.81 -6.02
N ALA A 384 -15.17 12.98 -5.87
CA ALA A 384 -16.00 12.54 -7.00
C ALA A 384 -16.67 13.71 -7.77
N ASP A 385 -16.83 14.89 -7.16
CA ASP A 385 -17.34 16.11 -7.81
C ASP A 385 -16.24 16.94 -8.52
N GLY A 386 -15.00 16.47 -8.47
CA GLY A 386 -13.86 17.06 -9.17
C GLY A 386 -13.11 18.15 -8.40
N LYS A 387 -13.46 18.40 -7.14
CA LYS A 387 -12.76 19.32 -6.22
C LYS A 387 -11.68 18.66 -5.39
#